data_AF-A6DPQ5-F1
#
_entry.id   AF-A6DPQ5-F1
#
_cell.length_a   1.000
_cell.length_b   1.000
_cell.length_c   1.000
_cell.angle_alpha   90.00
_cell.angle_beta   90.00
_cell.angle_gamma   90.00
#
_symmetry.space_group_name_H-M   'P 1'
#
loop_
_entity.id
_entity.type
_entity.pdbx_description
1 polymer ?
#
loop_
_entity_poly.entity_id
_entity_poly.type
_entity_poly.pdbx_seq_one_letter_code
_entity_poly.pdbx_strand_id
1 'polypeptide(L)'
;MAFDNGPLSFCVYRLDEDLPENILELFAENAALPLNQVKDESSNGWTARHLLERNFTEETCLIEDYVQVHFRASELKVSAPILKAKCAQVEFQTMQEENLSGINRKRKKEIKENIIDELLAETQPTIKGFPLVLDPTNKLLYVGTSSAKSADSALALLVESTGLSPIPLTPQTYMTEQLGSMASSYDSIKLTDSQEDAGETWPGRDFLTWLWYLSEYEEAEFTVPDLGVFAFSVDGPLNFITELNGARESVVKKGIPTLSPEADSALKDGKKLKTAKIAIARGDDTWTFTLDADFFCFKSMKLPDGTEFQYKARFIERLESLFIFQEAFFSLFKEFLNRFTGDQRNENIEKMRAWLSERDANVIRTEVFDVK
;
A
#
# COMPACT_ATOMS: atom_id res chain seq x y z
N MET A 1 0.14 -7.10 15.62
CA MET A 1 0.69 -6.48 14.39
C MET A 1 -0.33 -6.62 13.28
N ALA A 2 -0.09 -6.03 12.10
CA ALA A 2 -1.15 -5.75 11.12
C ALA A 2 -1.92 -6.99 10.60
N PHE A 3 -1.27 -8.15 10.49
CA PHE A 3 -1.95 -9.41 10.15
C PHE A 3 -2.66 -10.07 11.34
N ASP A 4 -2.26 -9.75 12.57
CA ASP A 4 -2.85 -10.37 13.77
C ASP A 4 -4.17 -9.73 14.19
N ASN A 5 -4.31 -8.41 13.98
CA ASN A 5 -5.44 -7.60 14.45
C ASN A 5 -5.54 -6.25 13.70
N GLY A 6 -6.77 -5.74 13.61
CA GLY A 6 -7.05 -4.38 13.14
C GLY A 6 -6.90 -4.21 11.62
N PRO A 7 -6.88 -2.95 11.14
CA PRO A 7 -6.69 -2.66 9.72
C PRO A 7 -5.27 -3.02 9.24
N LEU A 8 -5.19 -3.56 8.03
CA LEU A 8 -3.94 -3.99 7.39
C LEU A 8 -3.65 -3.14 6.14
N SER A 9 -2.41 -2.71 5.98
CA SER A 9 -1.93 -2.18 4.70
C SER A 9 -0.93 -3.16 4.11
N PHE A 10 -1.10 -3.57 2.86
CA PHE A 10 -0.24 -4.59 2.27
C PHE A 10 -0.14 -4.52 0.75
N CYS A 11 0.93 -5.14 0.25
CA CYS A 11 1.14 -5.50 -1.14
C CYS A 11 1.34 -7.02 -1.23
N VAL A 12 1.09 -7.59 -2.40
CA VAL A 12 1.13 -9.03 -2.65
C VAL A 12 2.18 -9.33 -3.70
N TYR A 13 2.93 -10.40 -3.48
CA TYR A 13 3.96 -10.87 -4.38
C TYR A 13 3.77 -12.37 -4.62
N ARG A 14 4.06 -12.82 -5.83
CA ARG A 14 4.09 -14.23 -6.21
C ARG A 14 5.48 -14.80 -5.95
N LEU A 15 5.54 -16.00 -5.43
CA LEU A 15 6.75 -16.79 -5.25
C LEU A 15 6.78 -17.86 -6.34
N ASP A 16 7.83 -17.89 -7.16
CA ASP A 16 7.97 -18.94 -8.20
C ASP A 16 8.69 -20.17 -7.66
N GLU A 17 9.51 -19.96 -6.64
CA GLU A 17 10.35 -20.95 -6.00
C GLU A 17 9.69 -21.42 -4.70
N ASP A 18 9.92 -22.69 -4.35
CA ASP A 18 9.50 -23.22 -3.05
C ASP A 18 10.39 -22.63 -1.95
N LEU A 19 9.85 -22.54 -0.73
CA LEU A 19 10.61 -22.03 0.41
C LEU A 19 11.79 -22.96 0.72
N PRO A 20 13.01 -22.44 0.95
CA PRO A 20 14.14 -23.22 1.42
C PRO A 20 13.80 -23.99 2.71
N GLU A 21 14.20 -25.26 2.82
CA GLU A 21 13.97 -26.05 4.04
C GLU A 21 14.59 -25.42 5.29
N ASN A 22 15.72 -24.71 5.13
CA ASN A 22 16.44 -24.01 6.19
C ASN A 22 16.05 -22.52 6.31
N ILE A 23 14.85 -22.12 5.87
CA ILE A 23 14.41 -20.71 5.85
C ILE A 23 14.56 -19.99 7.19
N LEU A 24 14.33 -20.68 8.32
CA LEU A 24 14.47 -20.10 9.65
C LEU A 24 15.93 -19.78 10.00
N GLU A 25 16.87 -20.62 9.57
CA GLU A 25 18.31 -20.40 9.76
C GLU A 25 18.78 -19.19 8.95
N LEU A 26 18.32 -19.09 7.69
CA LEU A 26 18.62 -17.96 6.80
C LEU A 26 18.14 -16.62 7.37
N PHE A 27 16.94 -16.61 7.98
CA PHE A 27 16.43 -15.44 8.70
C PHE A 27 17.23 -15.13 9.97
N ALA A 28 17.69 -16.16 10.70
CA ALA A 28 18.51 -16.00 11.90
C ALA A 28 19.91 -15.42 11.58
N GLU A 29 20.53 -15.85 10.48
CA GLU A 29 21.81 -15.31 9.99
C GLU A 29 21.72 -13.81 9.65
N ASN A 30 20.55 -13.39 9.15
CA ASN A 30 20.25 -12.00 8.77
C ASN A 30 19.38 -11.29 9.82
N ALA A 31 19.45 -11.73 11.09
CA ALA A 31 18.70 -11.14 12.18
C ALA A 31 19.09 -9.68 12.44
N ALA A 32 18.10 -8.84 12.71
CA ALA A 32 18.32 -7.45 13.02
C ALA A 32 19.24 -7.29 14.25
N LEU A 33 20.11 -6.27 14.24
CA LEU A 33 21.11 -6.06 15.28
C LEU A 33 20.48 -5.93 16.69
N PRO A 34 21.14 -6.40 17.76
CA PRO A 34 20.77 -6.00 19.11
C PRO A 34 20.68 -4.47 19.24
N LEU A 35 19.72 -3.94 20.02
CA LEU A 35 19.54 -2.49 20.14
C LEU A 35 20.81 -1.76 20.60
N ASN A 36 21.60 -2.37 21.48
CA ASN A 36 22.87 -1.80 21.95
C ASN A 36 24.01 -1.81 20.90
N GLN A 37 23.79 -2.43 19.73
CA GLN A 37 24.75 -2.47 18.62
C GLN A 37 24.29 -1.61 17.43
N VAL A 38 23.10 -1.01 17.50
CA VAL A 38 22.60 -0.10 16.46
C VAL A 38 23.38 1.21 16.50
N LYS A 39 23.82 1.65 15.32
CA LYS A 39 24.61 2.88 15.13
C LYS A 39 23.77 3.94 14.42
N ASP A 40 24.41 5.06 14.13
CA ASP A 40 23.85 6.20 13.39
C ASP A 40 23.50 5.85 11.93
N GLU A 41 24.19 4.89 11.33
CA GLU A 41 23.79 4.32 10.03
C GLU A 41 22.57 3.39 10.17
N SER A 42 21.61 3.56 9.26
CA SER A 42 20.42 2.71 9.21
C SER A 42 20.80 1.27 8.89
N SER A 43 20.40 0.35 9.76
CA SER A 43 20.60 -1.10 9.60
C SER A 43 19.25 -1.79 9.40
N ASN A 44 19.20 -2.74 8.47
CA ASN A 44 18.04 -3.56 8.20
C ASN A 44 18.31 -4.99 8.68
N GLY A 45 17.27 -5.69 9.11
CA GLY A 45 17.36 -7.12 9.42
C GLY A 45 16.02 -7.73 9.78
N TRP A 46 16.03 -9.04 9.97
CA TRP A 46 14.83 -9.80 10.31
C TRP A 46 14.56 -9.85 11.80
N THR A 47 13.29 -9.99 12.14
CA THR A 47 12.81 -10.34 13.48
C THR A 47 11.65 -11.32 13.33
N ALA A 48 11.37 -12.13 14.35
CA ALA A 48 10.30 -13.13 14.30
C ALA A 48 8.95 -12.52 14.67
N ARG A 49 8.34 -12.92 15.80
CA ARG A 49 6.98 -12.51 16.19
C ARG A 49 6.76 -11.00 16.21
N HIS A 50 7.73 -10.22 16.68
CA HIS A 50 7.63 -8.77 16.77
C HIS A 50 9.01 -8.13 16.57
N LEU A 51 9.07 -6.80 16.43
CA LEU A 51 10.29 -6.04 16.12
C LEU A 51 11.46 -6.17 17.13
N LEU A 52 11.31 -6.94 18.20
CA LEU A 52 12.36 -7.21 19.19
C LEU A 52 12.66 -8.71 19.35
N GLU A 53 11.83 -9.59 18.78
CA GLU A 53 12.06 -11.03 18.82
C GLU A 53 13.14 -11.39 17.80
N ARG A 54 14.29 -11.82 18.30
CA ARG A 54 15.46 -12.19 17.49
C ARG A 54 15.73 -13.70 17.49
N ASN A 55 14.92 -14.47 18.21
CA ASN A 55 14.99 -15.92 18.18
C ASN A 55 14.06 -16.41 17.07
N PHE A 56 14.59 -17.22 16.17
CA PHE A 56 13.86 -17.80 15.04
C PHE A 56 13.72 -19.29 15.30
N THR A 57 12.55 -19.69 15.78
CA THR A 57 12.14 -21.07 16.00
C THR A 57 10.79 -21.31 15.35
N GLU A 58 10.38 -22.57 15.25
CA GLU A 58 9.04 -22.93 14.79
C GLU A 58 7.95 -22.23 15.61
N GLU A 59 8.12 -22.11 16.93
CA GLU A 59 7.15 -21.44 17.80
C GLU A 59 7.02 -19.92 17.54
N THR A 60 8.10 -19.27 17.08
CA THR A 60 8.13 -17.82 16.88
C THR A 60 7.80 -17.40 15.45
N CYS A 61 8.05 -18.26 14.47
CA CYS A 61 7.92 -17.93 13.06
C CYS A 61 6.83 -18.73 12.36
N LEU A 62 6.48 -19.93 12.83
CA LEU A 62 5.52 -20.79 12.15
C LEU A 62 4.13 -20.72 12.79
N ILE A 63 3.15 -20.47 11.94
CA ILE A 63 1.73 -20.58 12.25
C ILE A 63 1.15 -21.56 11.25
N GLU A 64 1.05 -22.84 11.66
CA GLU A 64 0.83 -23.95 10.74
C GLU A 64 1.90 -23.94 9.64
N ASP A 65 1.50 -23.88 8.37
CA ASP A 65 2.42 -23.88 7.23
C ASP A 65 2.91 -22.46 6.86
N TYR A 66 2.34 -21.41 7.47
CA TYR A 66 2.73 -20.03 7.21
C TYR A 66 4.01 -19.64 7.95
N VAL A 67 4.90 -18.96 7.24
CA VAL A 67 6.09 -18.34 7.85
C VAL A 67 5.84 -16.85 8.04
N GLN A 68 5.80 -16.41 9.30
CA GLN A 68 5.69 -15.01 9.67
C GLN A 68 7.03 -14.47 10.18
N VAL A 69 7.49 -13.38 9.56
CA VAL A 69 8.66 -12.62 9.99
C VAL A 69 8.37 -11.13 9.89
N HIS A 70 9.27 -10.30 10.42
CA HIS A 70 9.16 -8.85 10.35
C HIS A 70 10.46 -8.26 9.83
N PHE A 71 10.32 -7.39 8.82
CA PHE A 71 11.39 -6.50 8.43
C PHE A 71 11.56 -5.41 9.49
N ARG A 72 12.79 -5.13 9.92
CA ARG A 72 13.09 -4.05 10.85
C ARG A 72 14.24 -3.18 10.36
N ALA A 73 13.95 -1.90 10.18
CA ALA A 73 14.95 -0.84 10.03
C ALA A 73 15.23 -0.21 11.40
N SER A 74 16.51 -0.06 11.74
CA SER A 74 16.99 0.44 13.03
C SER A 74 18.05 1.52 12.82
N GLU A 75 17.88 2.69 13.44
CA GLU A 75 18.82 3.82 13.35
C GLU A 75 18.94 4.51 14.72
N LEU A 76 20.16 4.74 15.19
CA LEU A 76 20.46 5.56 16.36
C LEU A 76 20.54 7.03 15.92
N LYS A 77 19.40 7.71 15.97
CA LYS A 77 19.28 9.08 15.47
C LYS A 77 18.81 10.04 16.55
N VAL A 78 19.57 11.11 16.76
CA VAL A 78 19.15 12.21 17.63
C VAL A 78 17.94 12.91 17.01
N SER A 79 16.91 13.14 17.83
CA SER A 79 15.72 13.90 17.44
C SER A 79 16.09 15.34 17.06
N ALA A 80 15.81 15.74 15.82
CA ALA A 80 16.14 17.07 15.31
C ALA A 80 15.52 18.24 16.12
N PRO A 81 14.27 18.16 16.60
CA PRO A 81 13.71 19.15 17.53
C PRO A 81 14.49 19.29 18.84
N ILE A 82 14.90 18.17 19.46
CA ILE A 82 15.66 18.17 20.72
C ILE A 82 17.04 18.78 20.50
N LEU A 83 17.75 18.36 19.45
CA LEU A 83 19.04 18.91 19.06
C LEU A 83 18.95 20.43 18.87
N LYS A 84 17.95 20.91 18.13
CA LYS A 84 17.75 22.34 17.90
C LYS A 84 17.51 23.12 19.20
N ALA A 85 16.71 22.56 20.12
CA ALA A 85 16.40 23.19 21.40
C ALA A 85 17.64 23.27 22.30
N LYS A 86 18.41 22.19 22.42
CA LYS A 86 19.66 22.14 23.20
C LYS A 86 20.73 23.07 22.62
N CYS A 87 20.92 23.08 21.29
CA CYS A 87 21.81 24.05 20.63
C CYS A 87 21.43 25.49 20.99
N ALA A 88 20.13 25.84 20.90
CA ALA A 88 19.67 27.18 21.24
C ALA A 88 19.95 27.53 22.72
N GLN A 89 19.74 26.58 23.64
CA GLN A 89 20.01 26.79 25.07
C GLN A 89 21.48 27.11 25.34
N VAL A 90 22.41 26.31 24.79
CA VAL A 90 23.85 26.51 24.95
C VAL A 90 24.31 27.78 24.25
N GLU A 91 23.75 28.09 23.07
CA GLU A 91 24.02 29.34 22.37
C GLU A 91 23.61 30.56 23.20
N PHE A 92 22.42 30.56 23.81
CA PHE A 92 21.96 31.66 24.66
C PHE A 92 22.81 31.81 25.92
N GLN A 93 23.20 30.70 26.57
CA GLN A 93 24.09 30.73 27.73
C GLN A 93 25.45 31.33 27.36
N THR A 94 26.05 30.88 26.26
CA THR A 94 27.34 31.40 25.77
C THR A 94 27.26 32.90 25.43
N MET A 95 26.16 33.35 24.82
CA MET A 95 25.96 34.78 24.52
C MET A 95 25.88 35.64 25.78
N GLN A 96 25.22 35.15 26.83
CA GLN A 96 25.10 35.86 28.11
C GLN A 96 26.44 35.89 28.86
N GLU A 97 27.15 34.76 28.92
CA GLU A 97 28.42 34.64 29.64
C GLU A 97 29.53 35.49 29.00
N GLU A 98 29.61 35.51 27.67
CA GLU A 98 30.64 36.24 26.94
C GLU A 98 30.20 37.65 26.49
N ASN A 99 28.98 38.09 26.86
CA ASN A 99 28.36 39.35 26.41
C ASN A 99 28.40 39.54 24.88
N LEU A 100 28.15 38.46 24.13
CA LEU A 100 28.14 38.47 22.67
C LEU A 100 26.74 38.77 22.13
N SER A 101 26.66 39.61 21.11
CA SER A 101 25.40 39.86 20.37
C SER A 101 25.00 38.68 19.46
N GLY A 102 25.90 37.73 19.24
CA GLY A 102 25.65 36.54 18.43
C GLY A 102 26.86 35.62 18.36
N ILE A 103 26.62 34.35 17.99
CA ILE A 103 27.66 33.32 17.87
C ILE A 103 27.97 33.11 16.40
N ASN A 104 29.27 33.13 16.06
CA ASN A 104 29.74 32.92 14.70
C ASN A 104 29.47 31.49 14.19
N ARG A 105 29.50 31.29 12.87
CA ARG A 105 29.17 30.01 12.24
C ARG A 105 30.07 28.85 12.69
N LYS A 106 31.36 29.12 12.91
CA LYS A 106 32.33 28.10 13.34
C LYS A 106 31.96 27.56 14.72
N ARG A 107 31.67 28.45 15.67
CA ARG A 107 31.35 28.09 17.04
C ARG A 107 29.98 27.45 17.18
N LYS A 108 28.99 27.86 16.36
CA LYS A 108 27.71 27.13 16.25
C LYS A 108 27.90 25.68 15.80
N LYS A 109 28.85 25.43 14.88
CA LYS A 109 29.17 24.07 14.42
C LYS A 109 29.79 23.25 15.55
N GLU A 110 30.75 23.80 16.28
CA GLU A 110 31.38 23.15 17.44
C GLU A 110 30.35 22.83 18.55
N ILE A 111 29.48 23.79 18.90
CA ILE A 111 28.39 23.58 19.87
C ILE A 111 27.49 22.43 19.42
N LYS A 112 27.11 22.40 18.13
CA LYS A 112 26.25 21.35 17.58
C LYS A 112 26.90 19.97 17.62
N GLU A 113 28.18 19.85 17.28
CA GLU A 113 28.91 18.58 17.31
C GLU A 113 28.99 18.03 18.75
N ASN A 114 29.36 18.85 19.72
CA ASN A 114 29.41 18.44 21.13
C ASN A 114 28.04 17.99 21.66
N ILE A 115 26.97 18.70 21.31
CA ILE A 115 25.61 18.34 21.73
C ILE A 115 25.13 17.06 21.05
N ILE A 116 25.56 16.79 19.81
CA ILE A 116 25.26 15.51 19.14
C ILE A 116 25.90 14.37 19.92
N ASP A 117 27.16 14.49 20.32
CA ASP A 117 27.87 13.45 21.07
C ASP A 117 27.22 13.21 22.45
N GLU A 118 26.85 14.28 23.17
CA GLU A 118 26.13 14.21 24.45
C GLU A 118 24.77 13.51 24.28
N LEU A 119 23.98 13.94 23.29
CA LEU A 119 22.65 13.38 23.06
C LEU A 119 22.71 11.94 22.56
N LEU A 120 23.70 11.57 21.75
CA LEU A 120 23.85 10.18 21.26
C LEU A 120 24.11 9.20 22.41
N ALA A 121 24.86 9.61 23.44
CA ALA A 121 25.13 8.77 24.61
C ALA A 121 23.86 8.40 25.40
N GLU A 122 22.84 9.28 25.37
CA GLU A 122 21.55 9.07 26.07
C GLU A 122 20.44 8.58 25.14
N THR A 123 20.64 8.61 23.83
CA THR A 123 19.61 8.27 22.84
C THR A 123 19.44 6.77 22.74
N GLN A 124 18.19 6.31 22.68
CA GLN A 124 17.87 4.94 22.30
C GLN A 124 17.67 4.84 20.79
N PRO A 125 18.02 3.69 20.15
CA PRO A 125 17.74 3.49 18.74
C PRO A 125 16.26 3.59 18.42
N THR A 126 15.97 4.17 17.27
CA THR A 126 14.63 4.13 16.69
C THR A 126 14.47 2.88 15.85
N ILE A 127 13.37 2.15 16.03
CA ILE A 127 13.03 0.97 15.23
C ILE A 127 11.72 1.22 14.49
N LYS A 128 11.67 0.79 13.23
CA LYS A 128 10.47 0.76 12.39
C LYS A 128 10.45 -0.55 11.63
N GLY A 129 9.27 -1.07 11.36
CA GLY A 129 9.15 -2.33 10.66
C GLY A 129 7.71 -2.71 10.39
N PHE A 130 7.55 -3.81 9.67
CA PHE A 130 6.27 -4.36 9.28
C PHE A 130 6.39 -5.87 9.07
N PRO A 131 5.28 -6.61 9.25
CA PRO A 131 5.25 -8.05 9.02
C PRO A 131 5.34 -8.41 7.54
N LEU A 132 5.95 -9.56 7.27
CA LEU A 132 5.84 -10.32 6.05
C LEU A 132 5.26 -11.70 6.39
N VAL A 133 4.41 -12.22 5.52
CA VAL A 133 3.85 -13.58 5.65
C VAL A 133 4.10 -14.32 4.35
N LEU A 134 4.83 -15.44 4.43
CA LEU A 134 5.04 -16.36 3.32
C LEU A 134 4.00 -17.47 3.42
N ASP A 135 3.25 -17.65 2.34
CA ASP A 135 2.28 -18.70 2.12
C ASP A 135 2.86 -19.69 1.10
N PRO A 136 3.44 -20.82 1.55
CA PRO A 136 4.00 -21.81 0.65
C PRO A 136 2.94 -22.53 -0.18
N THR A 137 1.71 -22.65 0.31
CA THR A 137 0.62 -23.39 -0.33
C THR A 137 0.15 -22.66 -1.59
N ASN A 138 -0.13 -21.36 -1.47
CA ASN A 138 -0.56 -20.53 -2.59
C ASN A 138 0.61 -19.87 -3.33
N LYS A 139 1.84 -20.08 -2.85
CA LYS A 139 3.06 -19.43 -3.32
C LYS A 139 2.94 -17.90 -3.35
N LEU A 140 2.46 -17.34 -2.24
CA LEU A 140 2.27 -15.90 -2.08
C LEU A 140 3.13 -15.36 -0.96
N LEU A 141 3.55 -14.11 -1.12
CA LEU A 141 4.17 -13.30 -0.08
C LEU A 141 3.32 -12.06 0.15
N TYR A 142 2.82 -11.91 1.37
CA TYR A 142 2.15 -10.71 1.83
C TYR A 142 3.14 -9.80 2.53
N VAL A 143 3.29 -8.56 2.05
CA VAL A 143 4.17 -7.56 2.65
C VAL A 143 3.33 -6.47 3.30
N GLY A 144 3.38 -6.37 4.63
CA GLY A 144 2.51 -5.51 5.45
C GLY A 144 2.84 -4.01 5.43
N THR A 145 3.19 -3.45 4.27
CA THR A 145 3.43 -2.02 4.08
C THR A 145 2.77 -1.51 2.81
N SER A 146 2.42 -0.23 2.81
CA SER A 146 1.96 0.48 1.61
C SER A 146 3.00 1.40 1.00
N SER A 147 4.22 1.42 1.55
CA SER A 147 5.32 2.23 1.01
C SER A 147 6.18 1.37 0.10
N ALA A 148 6.19 1.67 -1.20
CA ALA A 148 7.02 0.99 -2.18
C ALA A 148 8.49 0.94 -1.75
N LYS A 149 9.06 2.09 -1.34
CA LYS A 149 10.45 2.17 -0.84
C LYS A 149 10.73 1.22 0.33
N SER A 150 9.79 1.11 1.27
CA SER A 150 9.95 0.20 2.41
C SER A 150 9.81 -1.25 1.98
N ALA A 151 8.86 -1.57 1.09
CA ALA A 151 8.71 -2.91 0.52
C ALA A 151 9.98 -3.33 -0.24
N ASP A 152 10.51 -2.46 -1.11
CA ASP A 152 11.74 -2.71 -1.87
C ASP A 152 12.93 -3.01 -0.95
N SER A 153 13.04 -2.29 0.17
CA SER A 153 14.10 -2.53 1.16
C SER A 153 13.97 -3.91 1.82
N ALA A 154 12.74 -4.37 2.07
CA ALA A 154 12.48 -5.69 2.64
C ALA A 154 12.67 -6.81 1.61
N LEU A 155 12.27 -6.59 0.35
CA LEU A 155 12.46 -7.55 -0.74
C LEU A 155 13.94 -7.71 -1.08
N ALA A 156 14.70 -6.62 -1.12
CA ALA A 156 16.15 -6.68 -1.32
C ALA A 156 16.81 -7.52 -0.22
N LEU A 157 16.43 -7.31 1.04
CA LEU A 157 16.91 -8.13 2.15
C LEU A 157 16.45 -9.59 2.03
N LEU A 158 15.22 -9.84 1.54
CA LEU A 158 14.70 -11.20 1.36
C LEU A 158 15.50 -11.96 0.30
N VAL A 159 15.77 -11.33 -0.84
CA VAL A 159 16.63 -11.89 -1.90
C VAL A 159 18.03 -12.16 -1.36
N GLU A 160 18.63 -11.21 -0.64
CA GLU A 160 19.96 -11.36 -0.06
C GLU A 160 20.03 -12.49 0.96
N SER A 161 19.02 -12.60 1.83
CA SER A 161 19.01 -13.57 2.93
C SER A 161 18.59 -14.97 2.50
N THR A 162 17.69 -15.10 1.53
CA THR A 162 17.03 -16.37 1.22
C THR A 162 17.20 -16.83 -0.22
N GLY A 163 17.64 -15.96 -1.12
CA GLY A 163 17.66 -16.19 -2.56
C GLY A 163 16.29 -16.06 -3.24
N LEU A 164 15.20 -16.04 -2.49
CA LEU A 164 13.85 -15.90 -3.02
C LEU A 164 13.70 -14.58 -3.77
N SER A 165 13.16 -14.64 -4.99
CA SER A 165 12.92 -13.48 -5.85
C SER A 165 11.43 -13.28 -6.11
N PRO A 166 10.67 -12.67 -5.17
CA PRO A 166 9.23 -12.48 -5.33
C PRO A 166 8.91 -11.49 -6.45
N ILE A 167 7.87 -11.79 -7.23
CA ILE A 167 7.39 -10.93 -8.31
C ILE A 167 6.15 -10.17 -7.80
N PRO A 168 6.14 -8.83 -7.81
CA PRO A 168 5.00 -8.07 -7.31
C PRO A 168 3.75 -8.34 -8.17
N LEU A 169 2.59 -8.55 -7.55
CA LEU A 169 1.30 -8.67 -8.24
C LEU A 169 0.68 -7.30 -8.50
N THR A 170 1.33 -6.53 -9.36
CA THR A 170 0.86 -5.24 -9.87
C THR A 170 -0.15 -5.41 -11.02
N PRO A 171 -0.87 -4.34 -11.42
CA PRO A 171 -1.72 -4.41 -12.62
C PRO A 171 -0.97 -4.89 -13.86
N GLN A 172 0.25 -4.37 -14.09
CA GLN A 172 1.05 -4.69 -15.27
C GLN A 172 1.55 -6.13 -15.28
N THR A 173 2.03 -6.63 -14.13
CA THR A 173 2.52 -8.01 -14.02
C THR A 173 1.39 -9.02 -14.19
N TYR A 174 0.26 -8.81 -13.51
CA TYR A 174 -0.92 -9.67 -13.66
C TYR A 174 -1.49 -9.62 -15.09
N MET A 175 -1.56 -8.44 -15.72
CA MET A 175 -1.98 -8.32 -17.12
C MET A 175 -1.04 -9.09 -18.06
N THR A 176 0.27 -8.99 -17.84
CA THR A 176 1.27 -9.72 -18.64
C THR A 176 1.10 -11.22 -18.49
N GLU A 177 0.82 -11.69 -17.28
CA GLU A 177 0.55 -13.11 -17.01
C GLU A 177 -0.73 -13.60 -17.70
N GLN A 178 -1.83 -12.84 -17.63
CA GLN A 178 -3.11 -13.26 -18.21
C GLN A 178 -3.14 -13.15 -19.74
N LEU A 179 -2.51 -12.14 -20.33
CA LEU A 179 -2.61 -11.83 -21.76
C LEU A 179 -1.38 -12.27 -22.57
N GLY A 180 -0.27 -12.64 -21.91
CA GLY A 180 0.98 -12.98 -22.57
C GLY A 180 1.46 -11.88 -23.52
N SER A 181 1.75 -12.22 -24.77
CA SER A 181 2.22 -11.25 -25.78
C SER A 181 1.21 -10.13 -26.08
N MET A 182 -0.09 -10.36 -25.86
CA MET A 182 -1.13 -9.35 -26.09
C MET A 182 -1.07 -8.20 -25.09
N ALA A 183 -0.41 -8.36 -23.93
CA ALA A 183 -0.26 -7.29 -22.95
C ALA A 183 0.41 -6.03 -23.54
N SER A 184 1.34 -6.21 -24.50
CA SER A 184 2.01 -5.12 -25.21
C SER A 184 1.09 -4.29 -26.11
N SER A 185 -0.07 -4.84 -26.48
CA SER A 185 -1.09 -4.16 -27.27
C SER A 185 -2.13 -3.43 -26.42
N TYR A 186 -2.04 -3.54 -25.09
CA TYR A 186 -2.91 -2.79 -24.20
C TYR A 186 -2.67 -1.29 -24.39
N ASP A 187 -3.75 -0.58 -24.69
CA ASP A 187 -3.76 0.88 -24.76
C ASP A 187 -4.73 1.44 -23.72
N SER A 188 -4.30 2.52 -23.07
CA SER A 188 -5.04 3.14 -21.97
C SER A 188 -6.41 3.63 -22.42
N ILE A 189 -7.41 3.56 -21.53
CA ILE A 189 -8.77 4.02 -21.85
C ILE A 189 -8.79 5.54 -22.00
N LYS A 190 -9.34 6.06 -23.10
CA LYS A 190 -9.54 7.50 -23.31
C LYS A 190 -11.02 7.85 -23.13
N LEU A 191 -11.35 8.48 -22.00
CA LEU A 191 -12.71 8.93 -21.67
C LEU A 191 -13.11 10.22 -22.38
N THR A 192 -12.14 11.02 -22.85
CA THR A 192 -12.41 12.24 -23.62
C THR A 192 -11.51 12.33 -24.84
N ASP A 193 -11.98 12.99 -25.91
CA ASP A 193 -11.22 13.14 -27.16
C ASP A 193 -10.04 14.10 -27.03
N SER A 194 -9.99 14.88 -25.94
CA SER A 194 -8.90 15.79 -25.60
C SER A 194 -7.69 15.09 -24.98
N GLN A 195 -7.76 13.78 -24.71
CA GLN A 195 -6.65 13.02 -24.14
C GLN A 195 -5.66 12.59 -25.24
N GLU A 196 -4.48 13.19 -25.25
CA GLU A 196 -3.35 12.74 -26.07
C GLU A 196 -2.77 11.42 -25.54
N ASP A 197 -2.04 10.71 -26.40
CA ASP A 197 -1.30 9.51 -26.00
C ASP A 197 -0.14 9.88 -25.07
N ALA A 198 -0.30 9.57 -23.78
CA ALA A 198 0.76 9.75 -22.79
C ALA A 198 1.94 8.76 -22.95
N GLY A 199 1.83 7.78 -23.85
CA GLY A 199 2.85 6.76 -24.14
C GLY A 199 3.00 5.68 -23.06
N GLU A 200 2.77 6.00 -21.79
CA GLU A 200 2.76 5.05 -20.67
C GLU A 200 1.34 4.59 -20.33
N THR A 201 1.17 3.28 -20.10
CA THR A 201 -0.14 2.68 -19.80
C THR A 201 -0.31 2.33 -18.34
N TRP A 202 -1.50 2.63 -17.81
CA TRP A 202 -1.84 2.44 -16.40
C TRP A 202 -3.12 1.61 -16.25
N PRO A 203 -3.09 0.31 -16.58
CA PRO A 203 -4.27 -0.56 -16.56
C PRO A 203 -4.98 -0.59 -15.20
N GLY A 204 -4.26 -0.40 -14.10
CA GLY A 204 -4.89 -0.31 -12.78
C GLY A 204 -5.74 0.96 -12.60
N ARG A 205 -5.30 2.11 -13.14
CA ARG A 205 -6.08 3.37 -13.10
C ARG A 205 -7.34 3.26 -13.96
N ASP A 206 -7.21 2.60 -15.11
CA ASP A 206 -8.32 2.28 -15.99
C ASP A 206 -9.32 1.34 -15.32
N PHE A 207 -8.82 0.28 -14.69
CA PHE A 207 -9.62 -0.66 -13.91
C PHE A 207 -10.38 0.04 -12.77
N LEU A 208 -9.72 0.85 -11.95
CA LEU A 208 -10.37 1.55 -10.84
C LEU A 208 -11.45 2.54 -11.34
N THR A 209 -11.20 3.20 -12.46
CA THR A 209 -12.18 4.09 -13.08
C THR A 209 -13.35 3.31 -13.67
N TRP A 210 -13.10 2.13 -14.23
CA TRP A 210 -14.13 1.20 -14.71
C TRP A 210 -14.99 0.62 -13.57
N LEU A 211 -14.41 0.29 -12.41
CA LEU A 211 -15.19 -0.11 -11.24
C LEU A 211 -16.18 0.98 -10.84
N TRP A 212 -15.76 2.25 -10.86
CA TRP A 212 -16.66 3.35 -10.55
C TRP A 212 -17.82 3.45 -11.56
N TYR A 213 -17.52 3.34 -12.86
CA TYR A 213 -18.54 3.25 -13.91
C TYR A 213 -19.56 2.13 -13.64
N LEU A 214 -19.08 0.90 -13.40
CA LEU A 214 -19.95 -0.24 -13.11
C LEU A 214 -20.86 0.02 -11.89
N SER A 215 -20.30 0.60 -10.83
CA SER A 215 -21.03 0.87 -9.59
C SER A 215 -22.19 1.87 -9.75
N GLU A 216 -22.19 2.66 -10.82
CA GLU A 216 -23.23 3.67 -11.07
C GLU A 216 -24.19 3.31 -12.19
N TYR A 217 -23.74 2.54 -13.19
CA TYR A 217 -24.43 2.48 -14.48
C TYR A 217 -24.74 1.06 -14.99
N GLU A 218 -24.00 0.03 -14.56
CA GLU A 218 -24.29 -1.35 -14.94
C GLU A 218 -24.71 -2.15 -13.69
N GLU A 219 -23.84 -3.04 -13.23
CA GLU A 219 -24.07 -3.96 -12.13
C GLU A 219 -22.81 -3.98 -11.26
N ALA A 220 -23.00 -3.75 -9.97
CA ALA A 220 -21.93 -3.78 -8.98
C ALA A 220 -21.76 -5.18 -8.35
N GLU A 221 -22.32 -6.21 -9.00
CA GLU A 221 -22.24 -7.62 -8.60
C GLU A 221 -21.39 -8.41 -9.61
N PHE A 222 -20.68 -9.41 -9.12
CA PHE A 222 -19.85 -10.29 -9.94
C PHE A 222 -19.77 -11.67 -9.29
N THR A 223 -19.60 -12.71 -10.13
CA THR A 223 -19.48 -14.09 -9.66
C THR A 223 -18.02 -14.53 -9.76
N VAL A 224 -17.51 -15.12 -8.69
CA VAL A 224 -16.20 -15.76 -8.64
C VAL A 224 -16.40 -17.27 -8.62
N PRO A 225 -15.74 -18.04 -9.51
CA PRO A 225 -15.82 -19.49 -9.50
C PRO A 225 -15.54 -20.04 -8.10
N ASP A 226 -16.35 -21.02 -7.67
CA ASP A 226 -16.25 -21.71 -6.37
C ASP A 226 -16.42 -20.85 -5.09
N LEU A 227 -16.39 -19.51 -5.19
CA LEU A 227 -16.53 -18.59 -4.05
C LEU A 227 -17.88 -17.85 -4.01
N GLY A 228 -18.64 -17.86 -5.11
CA GLY A 228 -20.01 -17.35 -5.16
C GLY A 228 -20.14 -15.92 -5.67
N VAL A 229 -21.23 -15.26 -5.27
CA VAL A 229 -21.58 -13.90 -5.73
C VAL A 229 -21.05 -12.86 -4.75
N PHE A 230 -20.37 -11.86 -5.31
CA PHE A 230 -19.84 -10.71 -4.59
C PHE A 230 -20.50 -9.44 -5.10
N ALA A 231 -20.56 -8.42 -4.25
CA ALA A 231 -20.90 -7.07 -4.63
C ALA A 231 -19.75 -6.13 -4.27
N PHE A 232 -19.64 -4.99 -4.94
CA PHE A 232 -18.69 -3.95 -4.56
C PHE A 232 -19.28 -2.55 -4.59
N SER A 233 -18.58 -1.60 -3.98
CA SER A 233 -18.91 -0.18 -4.05
C SER A 233 -17.64 0.66 -4.05
N VAL A 234 -17.73 1.85 -4.65
CA VAL A 234 -16.65 2.85 -4.70
C VAL A 234 -17.05 4.07 -3.88
N ASP A 235 -16.13 4.52 -3.03
CA ASP A 235 -16.30 5.63 -2.10
C ASP A 235 -15.00 6.46 -2.00
N GLY A 236 -15.07 7.63 -1.36
CA GLY A 236 -13.94 8.51 -1.17
C GLY A 236 -13.09 8.22 0.08
N PRO A 237 -11.94 8.91 0.24
CA PRO A 237 -11.43 9.96 -0.66
C PRO A 237 -11.07 9.45 -2.06
N LEU A 238 -11.34 10.27 -3.08
CA LEU A 238 -10.99 10.00 -4.47
C LEU A 238 -9.75 10.81 -4.85
N ASN A 239 -8.73 10.15 -5.37
CA ASN A 239 -7.54 10.80 -5.90
C ASN A 239 -7.46 10.55 -7.41
N PHE A 240 -7.36 11.64 -8.15
CA PHE A 240 -7.32 11.68 -9.59
C PHE A 240 -5.97 12.14 -10.09
N ILE A 241 -5.48 11.50 -11.15
CA ILE A 241 -4.24 11.89 -11.81
C ILE A 241 -4.40 11.87 -13.33
N THR A 242 -3.66 12.73 -14.01
CA THR A 242 -3.42 12.69 -15.45
C THR A 242 -1.95 13.01 -15.70
N GLU A 243 -1.34 12.37 -16.70
CA GLU A 243 0.05 12.63 -17.13
C GLU A 243 0.12 13.74 -18.20
N LEU A 244 -1.02 14.24 -18.68
CA LEU A 244 -1.09 15.29 -19.71
C LEU A 244 -0.60 16.64 -19.16
N ASN A 245 0.40 17.25 -19.82
CA ASN A 245 0.88 18.62 -19.58
C ASN A 245 1.32 18.89 -18.12
N GLY A 246 2.08 17.96 -17.55
CA GLY A 246 2.56 17.97 -16.16
C GLY A 246 1.53 17.32 -15.24
N ALA A 247 1.96 16.35 -14.42
CA ALA A 247 1.07 15.56 -13.58
C ALA A 247 0.14 16.44 -12.73
N ARG A 248 -1.17 16.44 -13.04
CA ARG A 248 -2.18 17.19 -12.28
C ARG A 248 -2.92 16.24 -11.35
N GLU A 249 -2.62 16.35 -10.07
CA GLU A 249 -3.32 15.62 -9.01
C GLU A 249 -4.58 16.39 -8.56
N SER A 250 -5.66 15.69 -8.26
CA SER A 250 -6.86 16.28 -7.65
C SER A 250 -7.42 15.34 -6.61
N VAL A 251 -7.67 15.86 -5.41
CA VAL A 251 -8.15 15.05 -4.27
C VAL A 251 -9.51 15.57 -3.84
N VAL A 252 -10.52 14.71 -3.95
CA VAL A 252 -11.89 14.99 -3.51
C VAL A 252 -12.17 14.18 -2.23
N LYS A 253 -12.60 14.86 -1.17
CA LYS A 253 -12.79 14.29 0.17
C LYS A 253 -13.96 14.94 0.89
N LYS A 254 -14.53 14.22 1.87
CA LYS A 254 -15.71 14.60 2.68
C LYS A 254 -17.01 14.65 1.86
N GLY A 255 -18.16 14.61 2.54
CA GLY A 255 -19.47 14.51 1.88
C GLY A 255 -19.64 13.16 1.19
N ILE A 256 -20.20 13.17 -0.02
CA ILE A 256 -20.29 12.00 -0.90
C ILE A 256 -19.41 12.30 -2.13
N PRO A 257 -18.10 11.98 -2.09
CA PRO A 257 -17.16 12.36 -3.15
C PRO A 257 -17.51 11.85 -4.54
N THR A 258 -18.20 10.70 -4.63
CA THR A 258 -18.67 10.17 -5.91
C THR A 258 -19.68 11.12 -6.56
N LEU A 259 -20.56 11.77 -5.81
CA LEU A 259 -21.59 12.66 -6.38
C LEU A 259 -21.12 14.13 -6.53
N SER A 260 -19.83 14.40 -6.35
CA SER A 260 -19.31 15.76 -6.29
C SER A 260 -19.05 16.36 -7.68
N PRO A 261 -19.38 17.64 -7.92
CA PRO A 261 -19.05 18.32 -9.18
C PRO A 261 -17.55 18.39 -9.47
N GLU A 262 -16.71 18.40 -8.43
CA GLU A 262 -15.25 18.37 -8.55
C GLU A 262 -14.77 17.03 -9.12
N ALA A 263 -15.41 15.93 -8.71
CA ALA A 263 -15.11 14.59 -9.23
C ALA A 263 -15.56 14.46 -10.70
N ASP A 264 -16.74 14.99 -11.05
CA ASP A 264 -17.21 15.11 -12.44
C ASP A 264 -16.22 15.88 -13.32
N SER A 265 -15.78 17.03 -12.83
CA SER A 265 -14.84 17.90 -13.54
C SER A 265 -13.49 17.21 -13.73
N ALA A 266 -13.00 16.48 -12.72
CA ALA A 266 -11.75 15.74 -12.82
C ALA A 266 -11.78 14.66 -13.92
N LEU A 267 -12.87 13.90 -14.04
CA LEU A 267 -13.04 12.92 -15.10
C LEU A 267 -13.14 13.58 -16.49
N LYS A 268 -13.89 14.69 -16.62
CA LYS A 268 -14.02 15.45 -17.88
C LYS A 268 -12.72 16.13 -18.32
N ASP A 269 -11.83 16.44 -17.38
CA ASP A 269 -10.45 16.87 -17.66
C ASP A 269 -9.56 15.71 -18.14
N GLY A 270 -10.09 14.49 -18.24
CA GLY A 270 -9.33 13.30 -18.62
C GLY A 270 -8.45 12.74 -17.50
N LYS A 271 -8.71 13.07 -16.24
CA LYS A 271 -8.05 12.40 -15.10
C LYS A 271 -8.72 11.07 -14.81
N LYS A 272 -7.94 10.13 -14.30
CA LYS A 272 -8.41 8.80 -13.89
C LYS A 272 -8.19 8.62 -12.40
N LEU A 273 -8.94 7.70 -11.79
CA LEU A 273 -8.74 7.35 -10.39
C LEU A 273 -7.38 6.65 -10.22
N LYS A 274 -6.56 7.21 -9.33
CA LYS A 274 -5.34 6.58 -8.82
C LYS A 274 -5.59 5.89 -7.49
N THR A 275 -6.40 6.50 -6.63
CA THR A 275 -6.82 5.87 -5.37
C THR A 275 -8.28 6.14 -5.06
N ALA A 276 -8.98 5.14 -4.54
CA ALA A 276 -10.33 5.28 -4.01
C ALA A 276 -10.55 4.29 -2.87
N LYS A 277 -11.55 4.54 -2.02
CA LYS A 277 -12.01 3.56 -1.06
C LYS A 277 -12.96 2.59 -1.76
N ILE A 278 -12.79 1.31 -1.51
CA ILE A 278 -13.60 0.23 -2.09
C ILE A 278 -14.14 -0.59 -0.93
N ALA A 279 -15.39 -1.03 -1.04
CA ALA A 279 -15.91 -2.14 -0.26
C ALA A 279 -16.23 -3.29 -1.20
N ILE A 280 -15.83 -4.50 -0.86
CA ILE A 280 -16.26 -5.74 -1.50
C ILE A 280 -17.02 -6.56 -0.44
N ALA A 281 -18.17 -7.13 -0.79
CA ALA A 281 -19.01 -7.89 0.13
C ALA A 281 -19.42 -9.23 -0.47
N ARG A 282 -19.56 -10.25 0.38
CA ARG A 282 -20.09 -11.58 0.05
C ARG A 282 -20.96 -12.08 1.20
N GLY A 283 -22.28 -12.06 1.03
CA GLY A 283 -23.20 -12.33 2.14
C GLY A 283 -22.99 -11.33 3.26
N ASP A 284 -22.67 -11.81 4.46
CA ASP A 284 -22.38 -10.97 5.63
C ASP A 284 -20.90 -10.54 5.72
N ASP A 285 -20.02 -11.13 4.92
CA ASP A 285 -18.59 -10.78 4.89
C ASP A 285 -18.39 -9.46 4.13
N THR A 286 -17.65 -8.51 4.71
CA THR A 286 -17.29 -7.26 4.03
C THR A 286 -15.81 -6.91 4.20
N TRP A 287 -15.12 -6.67 3.09
CA TRP A 287 -13.77 -6.13 3.02
C TRP A 287 -13.83 -4.65 2.65
N THR A 288 -13.23 -3.77 3.45
CA THR A 288 -13.15 -2.33 3.12
C THR A 288 -11.71 -1.85 3.11
N PHE A 289 -11.28 -1.17 2.05
CA PHE A 289 -9.88 -0.78 1.87
C PHE A 289 -9.77 0.45 0.96
N THR A 290 -8.62 1.10 0.96
CA THR A 290 -8.25 2.08 -0.07
C THR A 290 -7.31 1.42 -1.07
N LEU A 291 -7.70 1.35 -2.34
CA LEU A 291 -6.86 0.82 -3.40
C LEU A 291 -5.87 1.88 -3.88
N ASP A 292 -4.60 1.51 -4.02
CA ASP A 292 -3.64 2.18 -4.89
C ASP A 292 -3.58 1.44 -6.23
N ALA A 293 -4.09 2.10 -7.27
CA ALA A 293 -4.27 1.52 -8.58
C ALA A 293 -2.95 1.30 -9.32
N ASP A 294 -1.87 2.02 -8.99
CA ASP A 294 -0.61 1.93 -9.74
C ASP A 294 0.14 0.63 -9.40
N PHE A 295 0.05 0.20 -8.14
CA PHE A 295 0.83 -0.92 -7.62
C PHE A 295 -0.02 -2.05 -7.03
N PHE A 296 -1.35 -1.95 -7.08
CA PHE A 296 -2.27 -2.82 -6.34
C PHE A 296 -1.86 -2.98 -4.87
N CYS A 297 -1.66 -1.83 -4.23
CA CYS A 297 -1.48 -1.77 -2.79
C CYS A 297 -2.83 -1.53 -2.11
N PHE A 298 -3.15 -2.36 -1.12
CA PHE A 298 -4.38 -2.28 -0.35
C PHE A 298 -4.09 -1.60 0.97
N LYS A 299 -4.61 -0.39 1.17
CA LYS A 299 -4.35 0.44 2.35
C LYS A 299 -5.50 0.36 3.33
N SER A 300 -5.18 0.26 4.62
CA SER A 300 -6.17 0.29 5.72
C SER A 300 -7.31 -0.73 5.56
N MET A 301 -7.02 -1.90 5.00
CA MET A 301 -7.96 -2.98 4.80
C MET A 301 -8.54 -3.44 6.13
N LYS A 302 -9.86 -3.34 6.27
CA LYS A 302 -10.62 -4.03 7.29
C LYS A 302 -11.15 -5.32 6.65
N LEU A 303 -10.86 -6.42 7.31
CA LEU A 303 -11.39 -7.74 6.99
C LEU A 303 -12.78 -7.89 7.64
N PRO A 304 -13.59 -8.86 7.17
CA PRO A 304 -14.76 -9.35 7.88
C PRO A 304 -14.47 -9.64 9.36
N ASP A 305 -15.52 -9.54 10.19
CA ASP A 305 -15.40 -9.87 11.60
C ASP A 305 -15.15 -11.37 11.76
N GLY A 306 -14.02 -11.69 12.40
CA GLY A 306 -13.63 -13.07 12.70
C GLY A 306 -14.32 -13.60 13.96
N THR A 307 -14.40 -14.92 14.06
CA THR A 307 -14.97 -15.63 15.22
C THR A 307 -13.90 -16.16 16.16
N GLU A 308 -12.64 -16.23 15.71
CA GLU A 308 -11.56 -16.85 16.46
C GLU A 308 -10.91 -15.90 17.48
N PHE A 309 -10.79 -16.38 18.71
CA PHE A 309 -10.17 -15.63 19.82
C PHE A 309 -8.71 -16.01 20.06
N GLN A 310 -8.32 -17.23 19.70
CA GLN A 310 -6.95 -17.71 19.88
C GLN A 310 -6.03 -17.12 18.82
N TYR A 311 -4.82 -16.73 19.22
CA TYR A 311 -3.90 -16.01 18.35
C TYR A 311 -3.63 -16.70 17.01
N LYS A 312 -3.24 -17.99 17.02
CA LYS A 312 -2.92 -18.73 15.80
C LYS A 312 -4.15 -18.95 14.92
N ALA A 313 -5.27 -19.38 15.50
CA ALA A 313 -6.52 -19.59 14.77
C ALA A 313 -7.04 -18.29 14.13
N ARG A 314 -7.02 -17.16 14.85
CA ARG A 314 -7.39 -15.85 14.31
C ARG A 314 -6.46 -15.39 13.19
N PHE A 315 -5.17 -15.69 13.29
CA PHE A 315 -4.22 -15.37 12.22
C PHE A 315 -4.55 -16.12 10.93
N ILE A 316 -4.84 -17.42 11.05
CA ILE A 316 -5.24 -18.28 9.92
C ILE A 316 -6.56 -17.78 9.31
N GLU A 317 -7.61 -17.58 10.11
CA GLU A 317 -8.91 -17.06 9.66
C GLU A 317 -8.75 -15.74 8.86
N ARG A 318 -7.84 -14.86 9.31
CA ARG A 318 -7.55 -13.60 8.61
C ARG A 318 -6.80 -13.80 7.29
N LEU A 319 -5.89 -14.77 7.21
CA LEU A 319 -5.19 -15.09 5.95
C LEU A 319 -6.13 -15.76 4.95
N GLU A 320 -6.99 -16.67 5.39
CA GLU A 320 -8.05 -17.26 4.55
C GLU A 320 -8.98 -16.17 4.00
N SER A 321 -9.38 -15.22 4.85
CA SER A 321 -10.17 -14.07 4.43
C SER A 321 -9.44 -13.19 3.40
N LEU A 322 -8.12 -13.00 3.55
CA LEU A 322 -7.30 -12.28 2.57
C LEU A 322 -7.18 -13.02 1.24
N PHE A 323 -7.04 -14.35 1.28
CA PHE A 323 -7.00 -15.19 0.09
C PHE A 323 -8.33 -15.10 -0.69
N ILE A 324 -9.47 -15.23 -0.01
CA ILE A 324 -10.81 -15.06 -0.62
C ILE A 324 -10.96 -13.68 -1.27
N PHE A 325 -10.52 -12.63 -0.57
CA PHE A 325 -10.51 -11.27 -1.10
C PHE A 325 -9.66 -11.17 -2.39
N GLN A 326 -8.47 -11.76 -2.40
CA GLN A 326 -7.57 -11.70 -3.55
C GLN A 326 -8.17 -12.40 -4.77
N GLU A 327 -8.72 -13.60 -4.59
CA GLU A 327 -9.40 -14.32 -5.66
C GLU A 327 -10.53 -13.48 -6.26
N ALA A 328 -11.34 -12.84 -5.40
CA ALA A 328 -12.41 -11.95 -5.86
C ALA A 328 -11.88 -10.71 -6.60
N PHE A 329 -10.87 -10.04 -6.05
CA PHE A 329 -10.28 -8.84 -6.63
C PHE A 329 -9.63 -9.12 -8.00
N PHE A 330 -8.85 -10.18 -8.11
CA PHE A 330 -8.17 -10.55 -9.35
C PHE A 330 -9.12 -11.17 -10.38
N SER A 331 -10.23 -11.79 -9.95
CA SER A 331 -11.34 -12.17 -10.84
C SER A 331 -11.99 -10.93 -11.48
N LEU A 332 -12.26 -9.88 -10.72
CA LEU A 332 -12.74 -8.59 -11.25
C LEU A 332 -11.75 -7.96 -12.23
N PHE A 333 -10.46 -7.96 -11.89
CA PHE A 333 -9.45 -7.39 -12.78
C PHE A 333 -9.29 -8.19 -14.07
N LYS A 334 -9.42 -9.52 -14.00
CA LYS A 334 -9.44 -10.38 -15.18
C LYS A 334 -10.64 -10.11 -16.08
N GLU A 335 -11.83 -9.91 -15.49
CA GLU A 335 -13.03 -9.51 -16.24
C GLU A 335 -12.83 -8.17 -16.95
N PHE A 336 -12.23 -7.19 -16.27
CA PHE A 336 -11.83 -5.94 -16.89
C PHE A 336 -10.90 -6.16 -18.10
N LEU A 337 -9.83 -6.95 -17.94
CA LEU A 337 -8.92 -7.22 -19.06
C LEU A 337 -9.65 -7.85 -20.25
N ASN A 338 -10.51 -8.85 -20.01
CA ASN A 338 -11.31 -9.48 -21.06
C ASN A 338 -12.16 -8.46 -21.85
N ARG A 339 -12.77 -7.50 -21.15
CA ARG A 339 -13.61 -6.45 -21.76
C ARG A 339 -12.81 -5.42 -22.56
N PHE A 340 -11.56 -5.14 -22.16
CA PHE A 340 -10.78 -4.02 -22.70
C PHE A 340 -9.57 -4.42 -23.56
N THR A 341 -9.34 -5.72 -23.82
CA THR A 341 -8.26 -6.20 -24.72
C THR A 341 -8.72 -7.04 -25.90
N GLY A 342 -10.03 -7.14 -26.16
CA GLY A 342 -10.61 -7.88 -27.28
C GLY A 342 -11.53 -7.04 -28.18
N ASP A 343 -12.34 -7.72 -28.99
CA ASP A 343 -13.24 -7.09 -29.98
C ASP A 343 -14.27 -6.13 -29.37
N GLN A 344 -14.65 -6.36 -28.10
CA GLN A 344 -15.61 -5.54 -27.37
C GLN A 344 -15.01 -4.25 -26.79
N ARG A 345 -13.68 -4.04 -26.89
CA ARG A 345 -12.99 -2.92 -26.27
C ARG A 345 -13.62 -1.57 -26.62
N ASN A 346 -13.81 -1.31 -27.91
CA ASN A 346 -14.30 0.01 -28.36
C ASN A 346 -15.74 0.24 -27.91
N GLU A 347 -16.59 -0.79 -27.94
CA GLU A 347 -17.96 -0.70 -27.41
C GLU A 347 -17.96 -0.36 -25.91
N ASN A 348 -17.11 -1.03 -25.12
CA ASN A 348 -17.00 -0.78 -23.68
C ASN A 348 -16.48 0.63 -23.37
N ILE A 349 -15.54 1.16 -24.15
CA ILE A 349 -15.07 2.54 -24.01
C ILE A 349 -16.19 3.54 -24.32
N GLU A 350 -16.96 3.32 -25.38
CA GLU A 350 -18.08 4.19 -25.73
C GLU A 350 -19.17 4.19 -24.65
N LYS A 351 -19.43 3.05 -23.98
CA LYS A 351 -20.31 3.00 -22.81
C LYS A 351 -19.80 3.85 -21.63
N MET A 352 -18.49 3.79 -21.33
CA MET A 352 -17.89 4.63 -20.29
C MET A 352 -17.94 6.12 -20.65
N ARG A 353 -17.75 6.46 -21.93
CA ARG A 353 -17.88 7.84 -22.43
C ARG A 353 -19.32 8.35 -22.31
N ALA A 354 -20.30 7.52 -22.65
CA ALA A 354 -21.72 7.82 -22.49
C ALA A 354 -22.05 8.08 -21.01
N TRP A 355 -21.60 7.20 -20.09
CA TRP A 355 -21.74 7.41 -18.65
C TRP A 355 -21.20 8.77 -18.20
N LEU A 356 -19.99 9.14 -18.60
CA LEU A 356 -19.39 10.42 -18.22
C LEU A 356 -20.22 11.63 -18.73
N SER A 357 -20.80 11.51 -19.93
CA SER A 357 -21.65 12.57 -20.51
C SER A 357 -23.01 12.72 -19.82
N GLU A 358 -23.58 11.61 -19.36
CA GLU A 358 -24.91 11.55 -18.72
C GLU A 358 -24.85 11.77 -17.19
N ARG A 359 -23.66 11.67 -16.60
CA ARG A 359 -23.43 11.77 -15.16
C ARG A 359 -23.97 13.06 -14.54
N ASP A 360 -23.82 14.19 -15.24
CA ASP A 360 -24.37 15.49 -14.81
C ASP A 360 -25.91 15.51 -14.76
N ALA A 361 -26.57 14.74 -15.63
CA ALA A 361 -28.02 14.72 -15.77
C ALA A 361 -28.70 13.71 -14.84
N ASN A 362 -27.99 12.64 -14.46
CA ASN A 362 -28.54 11.52 -13.70
C ASN A 362 -28.21 11.54 -12.19
N VAL A 363 -27.21 12.33 -11.76
CA VAL A 363 -26.97 12.53 -10.32
C VAL A 363 -28.02 13.48 -9.75
N ILE A 364 -29.06 12.93 -9.11
CA ILE A 364 -29.96 13.73 -8.27
C ILE A 364 -29.15 14.27 -7.10
N ARG A 365 -28.68 15.51 -7.23
CA ARG A 365 -28.01 16.28 -6.18
C ARG A 365 -29.05 16.74 -5.16
N THR A 366 -29.69 15.80 -4.46
CA THR A 366 -30.64 16.14 -3.40
C THR A 366 -29.88 16.81 -2.26
N GLU A 367 -30.39 17.97 -1.86
CA GLU A 367 -29.81 18.85 -0.85
C GLU A 367 -29.53 18.12 0.46
N VAL A 368 -28.38 18.46 1.03
CA VAL A 368 -27.91 18.28 2.41
C VAL A 368 -29.01 17.81 3.38
N PHE A 369 -28.92 16.56 3.83
CA PHE A 369 -29.58 16.18 5.08
C PHE A 369 -28.81 16.81 6.24
N ASP A 370 -29.35 17.93 6.72
CA ASP A 370 -29.02 18.51 8.02
C ASP A 370 -29.45 17.52 9.11
N VAL A 371 -28.50 16.81 9.70
CA VAL A 371 -28.74 15.99 10.89
C VAL A 371 -28.40 16.84 12.10
N LYS A 372 -29.44 17.21 12.85
CA LYS A 372 -29.34 17.85 14.18
C LYS A 372 -28.60 16.98 15.19
#